data_AF-A0A838F7B3-F1
#
_entry.id   AF-A0A838F7B3-F1
#
_cell.length_a   1.000
_cell.length_b   1.000
_cell.length_c   1.000
_cell.angle_alpha   90.00
_cell.angle_beta   90.00
_cell.angle_gamma   90.00
#
_symmetry.space_group_name_H-M   'P 1'
#
loop_
_entity.id
_entity.type
_entity.pdbx_description
1 polymer ?
#
loop_
_entity_poly.entity_id
_entity_poly.type
_entity_poly.pdbx_seq_one_letter_code
_entity_poly.pdbx_strand_id
1 'polypeptide(L)'
;MISQPIQPDPIDQLLQKISNEVKREEKQRLASFMQRAIARTIDTAIILGFSYAVQELLIFLIRNDNPFNQEFIVTSVKQAMPAFALMLWVLLYSPVMESTGGTIGKRIMRIQLTDLETNRVPPFRMCAARSWIYLIFIVLALVPAILSCLAYFISDYHQTWHDKLTNMICTKKNGADIY
;
A
#
# COMPACT_ATOMS: atom_id res chain seq x y z
N MET A 1 40.23 1.35 50.21
CA MET A 1 39.51 0.31 49.44
C MET A 1 38.59 1.02 48.47
N ILE A 2 38.92 1.00 47.18
CA ILE A 2 38.08 1.61 46.14
C ILE A 2 36.97 0.61 45.85
N SER A 3 35.73 0.95 46.22
CA SER A 3 34.55 0.14 45.94
C SER A 3 34.40 -0.01 44.42
N GLN A 4 34.42 -1.24 43.92
CA GLN A 4 34.11 -1.51 42.52
C GLN A 4 32.66 -1.07 42.24
N PRO A 5 32.39 -0.39 41.12
CA PRO A 5 31.02 0.00 40.77
C PRO A 5 30.19 -1.27 40.57
N ILE A 6 29.14 -1.41 41.39
CA ILE A 6 28.17 -2.50 41.30
C ILE A 6 27.55 -2.43 39.91
N GLN A 7 27.76 -3.46 39.09
CA GLN A 7 27.11 -3.56 37.79
C GLN A 7 25.60 -3.62 38.02
N PRO A 8 24.80 -2.74 37.38
CA PRO A 8 23.36 -2.74 37.56
C PRO A 8 22.77 -4.06 37.08
N ASP A 9 21.88 -4.63 37.90
CA ASP A 9 21.21 -5.90 37.66
C ASP A 9 20.57 -5.90 36.25
N PRO A 10 20.72 -6.97 35.44
CA PRO A 10 20.07 -7.07 34.13
C PRO A 10 18.56 -6.78 34.16
N ILE A 11 17.88 -7.05 35.28
CA ILE A 11 16.46 -6.71 35.47
C ILE A 11 16.26 -5.19 35.54
N ASP A 12 17.09 -4.48 36.30
CA ASP A 12 17.03 -3.02 36.40
C ASP A 12 17.34 -2.35 35.07
N GLN A 13 18.27 -2.90 34.28
CA GLN A 13 18.55 -2.42 32.93
C GLN A 13 17.36 -2.59 31.99
N LEU A 14 16.63 -3.71 32.08
CA LEU A 14 15.42 -3.95 31.30
C LEU A 14 14.29 -3.01 31.73
N LEU A 15 14.04 -2.86 33.02
CA LEU A 15 13.03 -1.94 33.55
C LEU A 15 13.33 -0.50 33.16
N GLN A 16 14.60 -0.10 33.18
CA GLN A 16 15.02 1.23 32.75
C GLN A 16 14.83 1.43 31.24
N LYS A 17 15.13 0.42 30.40
CA LYS A 17 14.82 0.46 28.97
C LYS A 17 13.33 0.59 28.69
N ILE A 18 12.51 -0.26 29.33
CA ILE A 18 11.05 -0.22 29.20
C ILE A 18 10.51 1.14 29.66
N SER A 19 10.95 1.66 30.80
CA SER A 19 10.53 2.99 31.29
C SER A 19 10.90 4.11 30.32
N ASN A 20 12.09 4.04 29.72
CA ASN A 20 12.54 5.01 28.73
C ASN A 20 11.78 4.91 27.40
N GLU A 21 11.40 3.70 26.98
CA GLU A 21 10.54 3.46 25.81
C GLU A 21 9.12 4.00 26.05
N VAL A 22 8.51 3.68 27.18
CA VAL A 22 7.18 4.20 27.56
C VAL A 22 7.19 5.74 27.63
N LYS A 23 8.21 6.35 28.23
CA LYS A 23 8.36 7.82 28.24
C LYS A 23 8.56 8.42 26.85
N ARG A 24 9.22 7.69 25.93
CA ARG A 24 9.35 8.11 24.52
C ARG A 24 8.01 8.04 23.80
N GLU A 25 7.24 6.97 24.02
CA GLU A 25 5.91 6.78 23.44
C GLU A 25 4.90 7.80 23.97
N GLU A 26 4.91 8.13 25.27
CA GLU A 26 4.05 9.19 25.82
C GLU A 26 4.40 10.58 25.25
N LYS A 27 5.69 10.84 24.99
CA LYS A 27 6.16 12.10 24.42
C LYS A 27 5.84 12.21 22.93
N GLN A 28 5.87 11.10 22.20
CA GLN A 28 5.47 11.02 20.79
C GLN A 28 3.96 10.74 20.70
N ARG A 29 3.11 11.76 20.57
CA ARG A 29 1.66 11.56 20.36
C ARG A 29 1.40 10.72 19.11
N LEU A 30 1.29 9.40 19.27
CA LEU A 30 1.15 8.46 18.17
C LEU A 30 -0.21 8.65 17.48
N ALA A 31 -0.20 8.64 16.15
CA ALA A 31 -1.41 8.71 15.36
C ALA A 31 -2.26 7.44 15.54
N SER A 32 -3.56 7.62 15.83
CA SER A 32 -4.50 6.51 15.99
C SER A 32 -4.75 5.78 14.67
N PHE A 33 -5.23 4.54 14.75
CA PHE A 33 -5.58 3.74 13.57
C PHE A 33 -6.56 4.47 12.65
N MET A 34 -7.63 5.05 13.22
CA MET A 34 -8.65 5.77 12.46
C MET A 34 -8.09 7.02 11.76
N GLN A 35 -7.17 7.75 12.41
CA GLN A 35 -6.50 8.90 11.78
C GLN A 35 -5.68 8.48 10.57
N ARG A 36 -4.96 7.35 10.67
CA ARG A 36 -4.18 6.80 9.56
C ARG A 36 -5.08 6.31 8.43
N ALA A 37 -6.18 5.64 8.75
CA ALA A 37 -7.15 5.15 7.77
C ALA A 37 -7.80 6.31 7.00
N ILE A 38 -8.28 7.34 7.70
CA ILE A 38 -8.90 8.52 7.09
C ILE A 38 -7.89 9.27 6.21
N ALA A 39 -6.67 9.51 6.72
CA ALA A 39 -5.60 10.14 5.94
C ALA A 39 -5.33 9.36 4.64
N ARG A 40 -5.29 8.03 4.71
CA ARG A 40 -5.08 7.17 3.56
C ARG A 40 -6.23 7.23 2.56
N THR A 41 -7.47 7.24 3.02
CA THR A 41 -8.66 7.37 2.15
C THR A 41 -8.66 8.69 1.41
N ILE A 42 -8.33 9.80 2.10
CA ILE A 42 -8.22 11.13 1.48
C ILE A 42 -7.13 11.12 0.40
N ASP A 43 -5.94 10.60 0.72
CA ASP A 43 -4.84 10.50 -0.24
C ASP A 43 -5.23 9.69 -1.48
N THR A 44 -5.87 8.54 -1.29
CA THR A 44 -6.34 7.69 -2.40
C THR A 44 -7.37 8.42 -3.26
N ALA A 45 -8.33 9.12 -2.65
CA ALA A 45 -9.34 9.89 -3.39
C ALA A 45 -8.71 11.01 -4.24
N ILE A 46 -7.72 11.73 -3.68
CA ILE A 46 -7.00 12.79 -4.40
C ILE A 46 -6.23 12.19 -5.58
N ILE A 47 -5.51 11.09 -5.38
CA ILE A 47 -4.72 10.47 -6.46
C ILE A 47 -5.62 9.93 -7.56
N LEU A 48 -6.73 9.27 -7.21
CA LEU A 48 -7.69 8.77 -8.18
C LEU A 48 -8.32 9.93 -8.97
N GLY A 49 -8.76 10.99 -8.29
CA GLY A 49 -9.33 12.17 -8.93
C GLY A 49 -8.32 12.87 -9.86
N PHE A 50 -7.08 13.05 -9.40
CA PHE A 50 -6.01 13.64 -10.22
C PHE A 50 -5.69 12.77 -11.45
N SER A 51 -5.55 11.45 -11.25
CA SER A 51 -5.26 10.51 -12.33
C SER A 51 -6.38 10.48 -13.37
N TYR A 52 -7.64 10.52 -12.92
CA TYR A 52 -8.80 10.62 -13.80
C TYR A 52 -8.81 11.94 -14.59
N ALA A 53 -8.52 13.07 -13.95
CA ALA A 53 -8.46 14.37 -14.63
C ALA A 53 -7.35 14.42 -15.70
N VAL A 54 -6.15 13.91 -15.38
CA VAL A 54 -5.04 13.79 -16.35
C VAL A 54 -5.44 12.89 -17.52
N GLN A 55 -6.14 11.79 -17.25
CA GLN A 55 -6.59 10.88 -18.28
C GLN A 55 -7.63 11.51 -19.22
N GLU A 56 -8.63 12.20 -18.69
CA GLU A 56 -9.63 12.91 -19.52
C GLU A 56 -8.95 13.99 -20.37
N LEU A 57 -7.97 14.70 -19.82
CA LEU A 57 -7.17 15.66 -20.58
C LEU A 57 -6.39 14.97 -21.72
N LEU A 58 -5.75 13.83 -21.48
CA LEU A 58 -5.06 13.06 -22.51
C LEU A 58 -6.03 12.57 -23.61
N ILE A 59 -7.20 12.06 -23.21
CA ILE A 59 -8.23 11.61 -24.15
C ILE A 59 -8.72 12.78 -25.01
N PHE A 60 -8.92 13.95 -24.41
CA PHE A 60 -9.31 15.16 -25.12
C PHE A 60 -8.27 15.57 -26.18
N LEU A 61 -6.98 15.60 -25.81
CA LEU A 61 -5.89 15.90 -26.75
C LEU A 61 -5.82 14.89 -27.90
N ILE A 62 -5.93 13.59 -27.60
CA ILE A 62 -5.88 12.53 -28.62
C ILE A 62 -7.04 12.65 -29.60
N ARG A 63 -8.25 12.93 -29.11
CA ARG A 63 -9.46 13.11 -29.94
C ARG A 63 -9.37 14.34 -30.85
N ASN A 64 -8.71 15.40 -30.39
CA ASN A 64 -8.54 16.62 -31.17
C ASN A 64 -7.58 16.41 -32.36
N ASP A 65 -6.52 15.61 -32.18
CA ASP A 65 -5.41 15.55 -33.14
C ASP A 65 -5.42 14.33 -34.08
N ASN A 66 -6.25 13.29 -33.83
CA ASN A 66 -6.20 12.05 -34.61
C ASN A 66 -7.57 11.63 -35.17
N PRO A 67 -7.82 11.64 -36.49
CA PRO A 67 -9.10 11.20 -37.06
C PRO A 67 -9.24 9.67 -37.24
N PHE A 68 -8.18 8.88 -37.05
CA PHE A 68 -8.20 7.42 -37.24
C PHE A 68 -7.90 6.66 -35.93
N ASN A 69 -8.60 5.54 -35.71
CA ASN A 69 -8.44 4.62 -34.55
C ASN A 69 -8.63 5.23 -33.15
N GLN A 70 -9.39 6.33 -33.05
CA GLN A 70 -9.66 7.00 -31.77
C GLN A 70 -10.23 6.06 -30.70
N GLU A 71 -11.19 5.20 -31.07
CA GLU A 71 -11.84 4.31 -30.10
C GLU A 71 -10.88 3.29 -29.49
N PHE A 72 -9.99 2.72 -30.29
CA PHE A 72 -8.99 1.77 -29.82
C PHE A 72 -8.03 2.46 -28.83
N ILE A 73 -7.50 3.63 -29.20
CA ILE A 73 -6.57 4.39 -28.35
C ILE A 73 -7.23 4.80 -27.04
N VAL A 74 -8.46 5.34 -27.09
CA VAL A 74 -9.21 5.75 -25.90
C VAL A 74 -9.49 4.56 -24.98
N THR A 75 -9.83 3.40 -25.54
CA THR A 75 -10.09 2.19 -24.76
C THR A 75 -8.83 1.68 -24.08
N SER A 76 -7.70 1.64 -24.79
CA SER A 76 -6.40 1.27 -24.20
C SER A 76 -5.98 2.21 -23.08
N VAL A 77 -6.14 3.53 -23.26
CA VAL A 77 -5.84 4.54 -22.22
C VAL A 77 -6.73 4.35 -20.99
N LYS A 78 -8.02 4.03 -21.19
CA LYS A 78 -8.95 3.73 -20.08
C LYS A 78 -8.56 2.48 -19.31
N GLN A 79 -8.14 1.42 -19.99
CA GLN A 79 -7.68 0.19 -19.35
C GLN A 79 -6.37 0.40 -18.57
N ALA A 80 -5.51 1.30 -19.03
CA ALA A 80 -4.25 1.62 -18.34
C ALA A 80 -4.43 2.48 -17.07
N MET A 81 -5.61 3.07 -16.84
CA MET A 81 -5.86 3.99 -15.73
C MET A 81 -5.47 3.42 -14.35
N PRO A 82 -5.91 2.21 -13.94
CA PRO A 82 -5.63 1.72 -12.59
C PRO A 82 -4.13 1.54 -12.35
N ALA A 83 -3.41 1.05 -13.37
CA ALA A 83 -1.96 0.91 -13.33
C ALA A 83 -1.27 2.27 -13.25
N PHE A 84 -1.72 3.25 -14.05
CA PHE A 84 -1.18 4.61 -14.01
C PHE A 84 -1.36 5.28 -12.64
N ALA A 85 -2.58 5.23 -12.08
CA ALA A 85 -2.88 5.80 -10.76
C ALA A 85 -2.01 5.16 -9.66
N LEU A 86 -1.86 3.84 -9.70
CA LEU A 86 -1.04 3.09 -8.76
C LEU A 86 0.47 3.42 -8.91
N MET A 87 0.97 3.56 -10.13
CA MET A 87 2.36 3.97 -10.39
C MET A 87 2.62 5.40 -9.95
N LEU A 88 1.70 6.32 -10.24
CA LEU A 88 1.76 7.71 -9.80
C LEU A 88 1.77 7.81 -8.27
N TRP A 89 0.99 6.97 -7.60
CA TRP A 89 0.98 6.88 -6.15
C TRP A 89 2.32 6.43 -5.57
N VAL A 90 2.84 5.29 -6.05
CA VAL A 90 3.98 4.60 -5.47
C VAL A 90 5.30 5.31 -5.79
N LEU A 91 5.46 5.80 -7.02
CA LEU A 91 6.72 6.41 -7.46
C LEU A 91 6.81 7.89 -7.10
N LEU A 92 5.70 8.61 -7.20
CA LEU A 92 5.72 10.07 -7.14
C LEU A 92 5.07 10.58 -5.86
N TYR A 93 3.76 10.36 -5.69
CA TYR A 93 3.00 11.02 -4.63
C TYR A 93 3.49 10.63 -3.23
N SER A 94 3.57 9.34 -2.94
CA SER A 94 3.95 8.84 -1.61
C SER A 94 5.40 9.21 -1.24
N PRO A 95 6.42 8.93 -2.06
CA PRO A 95 7.80 9.22 -1.68
C PRO A 95 8.08 10.73 -1.55
N VAL A 96 7.58 11.54 -2.48
CA VAL A 96 7.80 13.00 -2.48
C VAL A 96 7.11 13.64 -1.28
N MET A 97 5.82 13.36 -1.08
CA MET A 97 5.07 14.05 -0.03
C MET A 97 5.50 13.61 1.38
N GLU A 98 5.81 12.32 1.57
CA GLU A 98 6.30 11.84 2.87
C GLU A 98 7.66 12.44 3.21
N SER A 99 8.54 12.64 2.23
CA SER A 99 9.85 13.28 2.44
C SER A 99 9.77 14.77 2.83
N THR A 100 8.62 15.40 2.64
CA THR A 100 8.38 16.83 2.95
C THR A 100 7.56 17.04 4.23
N GLY A 101 7.27 16.00 5.00
CA GLY A 101 6.55 16.08 6.28
C GLY A 101 5.27 15.26 6.33
N GLY A 102 4.81 14.74 5.19
CA GLY A 102 3.60 13.92 5.13
C GLY A 102 2.73 14.27 3.92
N THR A 103 1.94 13.29 3.50
CA THR A 103 0.92 13.41 2.44
C THR A 103 -0.19 14.39 2.81
N ILE A 104 -1.00 14.78 1.82
CA ILE A 104 -2.08 15.76 2.02
C ILE A 104 -3.07 15.26 3.08
N GLY A 105 -3.51 14.00 2.99
CA GLY A 105 -4.41 13.39 3.97
C GLY A 105 -3.79 13.34 5.37
N LYS A 106 -2.49 13.05 5.47
CA LYS A 106 -1.77 13.07 6.74
C LYS A 106 -1.68 14.47 7.35
N ARG A 107 -1.38 15.49 6.54
CA ARG A 107 -1.36 16.89 6.97
C ARG A 107 -2.72 17.37 7.46
N ILE A 108 -3.80 16.99 6.78
CA ILE A 108 -5.18 17.29 7.20
C ILE A 108 -5.47 16.68 8.57
N MET A 109 -5.05 15.43 8.79
CA MET A 109 -5.20 14.74 10.07
C MET A 109 -4.18 15.17 11.13
N ARG A 110 -3.29 16.13 10.82
CA ARG A 110 -2.18 16.61 11.67
C ARG A 110 -1.26 15.48 12.15
N ILE A 111 -1.08 14.48 11.29
CA ILE A 111 -0.15 13.36 11.52
C ILE A 111 1.01 13.48 10.52
N GLN A 112 2.19 13.08 10.94
CA GLN A 112 3.39 13.11 10.10
C GLN A 112 4.16 11.81 10.23
N LEU A 113 4.92 11.49 9.18
CA LEU A 113 5.87 10.40 9.23
C LEU A 113 7.19 10.96 9.76
N THR A 114 7.62 10.46 10.91
CA THR A 114 8.91 10.81 11.51
C THR A 114 9.71 9.56 11.74
N ASP A 115 11.03 9.70 11.63
CA ASP A 115 11.98 8.69 12.05
C ASP A 115 11.88 8.46 13.57
N LEU A 116 11.94 7.19 13.99
CA LEU A 116 11.84 6.78 15.38
C LEU A 116 13.04 7.28 16.20
N GLU A 117 14.24 7.27 15.63
CA GLU A 117 15.48 7.60 16.32
C GLU A 117 15.71 9.11 16.35
N THR A 118 15.54 9.76 15.20
CA THR A 118 15.91 11.17 15.02
C THR A 118 14.74 12.13 15.21
N ASN A 119 13.49 11.64 15.25
CA ASN A 119 12.27 12.46 15.26
C ASN A 119 12.16 13.48 14.11
N ARG A 120 12.96 13.30 13.06
CA ARG A 120 12.98 14.17 11.88
C ARG A 120 12.21 13.54 10.74
N VAL A 121 11.95 14.36 9.73
CA VAL A 121 11.37 13.91 8.47
C VAL A 121 12.32 12.91 7.80
N PRO A 122 11.85 11.71 7.43
CA PRO A 122 12.71 10.73 6.79
C PRO A 122 13.15 11.18 5.39
N PRO A 123 14.36 10.79 4.95
CA PRO A 123 14.84 11.10 3.61
C PRO A 123 14.03 10.36 2.53
N PHE A 124 13.95 10.96 1.34
CA PHE A 124 13.21 10.42 0.19
C PHE A 124 13.45 8.93 -0.08
N ARG A 125 14.71 8.47 -0.01
CA ARG A 125 15.08 7.05 -0.22
C ARG A 125 14.35 6.08 0.70
N MET A 126 14.14 6.45 1.98
CA MET A 126 13.43 5.60 2.94
C MET A 126 11.93 5.58 2.64
N CYS A 127 11.36 6.74 2.28
CA CYS A 127 9.95 6.85 1.87
C CYS A 127 9.66 6.09 0.56
N ALA A 128 10.59 6.14 -0.39
CA ALA A 128 10.54 5.37 -1.62
C ALA A 128 10.60 3.88 -1.33
N ALA A 129 11.60 3.41 -0.57
CA ALA A 129 11.71 2.00 -0.18
C ALA A 129 10.44 1.48 0.50
N ARG A 130 9.87 2.26 1.43
CA ARG A 130 8.59 1.93 2.07
C ARG A 130 7.45 1.79 1.06
N SER A 131 7.34 2.71 0.11
CA SER A 131 6.30 2.67 -0.93
C SER A 131 6.46 1.46 -1.86
N TRP A 132 7.71 1.12 -2.20
CA TRP A 132 8.04 -0.06 -3.00
C TRP A 132 7.74 -1.38 -2.27
N ILE A 133 8.10 -1.50 -0.99
CA ILE A 133 7.77 -2.68 -0.18
C ILE A 133 6.25 -2.87 -0.13
N TYR A 134 5.50 -1.78 0.06
CA TYR A 134 4.04 -1.83 0.06
C TYR A 134 3.47 -2.27 -1.31
N LEU A 135 4.05 -1.79 -2.41
CA LEU A 135 3.69 -2.23 -3.76
C LEU A 135 3.95 -3.73 -3.94
N ILE A 136 5.12 -4.23 -3.50
CA ILE A 136 5.44 -5.66 -3.56
C ILE A 136 4.40 -6.49 -2.81
N PHE A 137 3.95 -6.05 -1.63
CA PHE A 137 2.88 -6.74 -0.90
C PHE A 137 1.55 -6.75 -1.65
N ILE A 138 1.18 -5.64 -2.28
CA ILE A 138 -0.02 -5.59 -3.11
C ILE A 138 0.10 -6.58 -4.28
N VAL A 139 1.23 -6.55 -4.99
CA VAL A 139 1.48 -7.42 -6.14
C VAL A 139 1.48 -8.89 -5.71
N LEU A 140 2.19 -9.25 -4.64
CA LEU A 140 2.25 -10.62 -4.11
C LEU A 140 0.92 -11.13 -3.55
N ALA A 141 0.03 -10.26 -3.08
CA ALA A 141 -1.29 -10.69 -2.62
C ALA A 141 -2.28 -10.81 -3.79
N LEU A 142 -2.29 -9.82 -4.69
CA LEU A 142 -3.29 -9.67 -5.74
C LEU A 142 -2.96 -10.49 -6.99
N VAL A 143 -1.69 -10.51 -7.42
CA VAL A 143 -1.30 -11.21 -8.65
C VAL A 143 -1.47 -12.72 -8.53
N PRO A 144 -1.03 -13.40 -7.45
CA PRO A 144 -1.30 -14.83 -7.29
C PRO A 144 -2.79 -15.15 -7.21
N ALA A 145 -3.61 -14.30 -6.59
CA ALA A 145 -5.05 -14.48 -6.55
C ALA A 145 -5.68 -14.40 -7.96
N ILE A 146 -5.30 -13.39 -8.74
CA ILE A 146 -5.78 -13.21 -10.13
C ILE A 146 -5.26 -14.32 -11.04
N LEU A 147 -3.98 -14.70 -10.94
CA LEU A 147 -3.40 -15.82 -11.69
C LEU A 147 -4.07 -17.15 -11.32
N SER A 148 -4.41 -17.34 -10.05
CA SER A 148 -5.17 -18.50 -9.60
C SER A 148 -6.53 -18.56 -10.27
N CYS A 149 -7.25 -17.43 -10.36
CA CYS A 149 -8.51 -17.34 -11.09
C CYS A 149 -8.33 -17.52 -12.61
N LEU A 150 -7.27 -17.00 -13.23
CA LEU A 150 -6.99 -17.18 -14.66
C LEU A 150 -6.73 -18.64 -15.04
N ALA A 151 -6.16 -19.43 -14.12
CA ALA A 151 -5.96 -20.86 -14.33
C ALA A 151 -7.25 -21.63 -14.61
N TYR A 152 -8.39 -21.11 -14.15
CA TYR A 152 -9.73 -21.61 -14.47
C TYR A 152 -9.93 -21.79 -15.98
N PHE A 153 -9.46 -20.83 -16.79
CA PHE A 153 -9.65 -20.84 -18.24
C PHE A 153 -8.69 -21.77 -19.00
N ILE A 154 -7.64 -22.26 -18.32
CA ILE A 154 -6.60 -23.10 -18.92
C ILE A 154 -6.75 -24.56 -18.47
N SER A 155 -7.40 -24.81 -17.33
CA SER A 155 -7.56 -26.16 -16.77
C SER A 155 -8.73 -26.91 -17.40
N ASP A 156 -8.52 -28.16 -17.78
CA ASP A 156 -9.55 -29.05 -18.38
C ASP A 156 -10.81 -29.19 -17.49
N TYR A 157 -10.62 -29.13 -16.17
CA TYR A 157 -11.68 -29.23 -15.16
C TYR A 157 -12.11 -27.88 -14.61
N HIS A 158 -11.75 -26.78 -15.27
CA HIS A 158 -12.06 -25.42 -14.83
C HIS A 158 -11.58 -25.12 -13.40
N GLN A 159 -10.41 -25.66 -13.04
CA GLN A 159 -9.82 -25.49 -11.70
C GLN A 159 -8.97 -24.22 -11.63
N THR A 160 -9.05 -23.52 -10.50
CA THR A 160 -8.06 -22.49 -10.17
C THR A 160 -6.72 -23.13 -9.78
N TRP A 161 -5.63 -22.36 -9.73
CA TRP A 161 -4.33 -22.94 -9.35
C TRP A 161 -4.31 -23.53 -7.95
N HIS A 162 -5.01 -22.91 -6.99
CA HIS A 162 -5.05 -23.45 -5.63
C HIS A 162 -5.84 -24.75 -5.59
N ASP A 163 -6.98 -24.84 -6.30
CA ASP A 163 -7.75 -26.08 -6.45
C ASP A 163 -6.90 -27.20 -7.06
N LYS A 164 -6.15 -26.89 -8.12
CA LYS A 164 -5.25 -27.85 -8.79
C LYS A 164 -4.11 -28.32 -7.88
N LEU A 165 -3.51 -27.44 -7.09
CA LEU A 165 -2.47 -27.81 -6.11
C LEU A 165 -3.01 -28.74 -5.01
N THR A 166 -4.31 -28.65 -4.71
CA THR A 166 -4.99 -29.45 -3.70
C THR A 166 -5.78 -30.63 -4.26
N ASN A 167 -5.76 -30.87 -5.58
CA ASN A 167 -6.58 -31.85 -6.28
C ASN A 167 -8.09 -31.74 -5.97
N MET A 168 -8.61 -30.52 -5.86
CA MET A 168 -10.03 -30.25 -5.62
C MET A 168 -10.77 -29.82 -6.90
N ILE A 169 -12.06 -30.14 -7.01
CA ILE A 169 -12.95 -29.68 -8.09
C ILE A 169 -14.23 -29.09 -7.50
N CYS A 170 -14.72 -27.98 -8.07
CA CYS A 170 -16.01 -27.40 -7.68
C CYS A 170 -17.14 -28.03 -8.51
N THR A 171 -18.00 -28.81 -7.87
CA THR A 171 -19.17 -29.43 -8.52
C THR A 171 -20.46 -28.77 -8.07
N LYS A 172 -21.46 -28.74 -8.96
CA LYS A 172 -22.80 -28.23 -8.63
C LYS A 172 -23.57 -29.32 -7.87
N LYS A 173 -24.04 -28.99 -6.67
CA LYS A 173 -24.87 -29.91 -5.86
C LYS A 173 -26.28 -29.96 -6.45
N ASN A 174 -26.76 -31.14 -6.85
CA ASN A 174 -28.17 -31.34 -7.16
C ASN A 174 -28.94 -31.54 -5.86
N GLY A 175 -30.10 -30.88 -5.70
CA GLY A 175 -30.85 -30.83 -4.43
C GLY A 175 -31.33 -32.17 -3.85
N ALA A 176 -31.03 -33.31 -4.48
CA ALA A 176 -31.41 -34.64 -4.05
C ALA A 176 -30.35 -35.35 -3.17
N ASP A 177 -29.09 -34.88 -3.17
CA ASP A 177 -28.00 -35.57 -2.47
C ASP A 177 -27.56 -34.77 -1.24
N ILE A 178 -28.38 -34.86 -0.19
CA ILE A 178 -27.99 -34.49 1.18
C ILE A 178 -27.77 -35.79 1.94
N TYR A 179 -26.51 -36.20 2.05
CA TYR A 179 -26.00 -37.03 3.14
C TYR A 179 -24.96 -36.21 3.90
#